data_AF-A0A641Y061-F1
#
_entry.id   AF-A0A641Y061-F1
#
_cell.length_a   1.000
_cell.length_b   1.000
_cell.length_c   1.000
_cell.angle_alpha   90.00
_cell.angle_beta   90.00
_cell.angle_gamma   90.00
#
_symmetry.space_group_name_H-M   'P 1'
#
loop_
_entity.id
_entity.type
_entity.pdbx_description
1 polymer ?
#
loop_
_entity_poly.entity_id
_entity_poly.type
_entity_poly.pdbx_seq_one_letter_code
_entity_poly.pdbx_strand_id
1 'polypeptide(L)'
;MNKVELYKFAIERYGDEAQVNQGIEEMAELIQAINKFRRNPCAETLKGIAEEIADVEIMLEQYKIIFGATLPVNRIKSNKLQRLAERLGV
;
A
#
# COMPACT_ATOMS: atom_id res chain seq x y z
N MET A 1 -1.02 -3.33 -21.91
CA MET A 1 -0.16 -3.29 -20.71
C MET A 1 -1.00 -3.72 -19.53
N ASN A 2 -0.63 -4.80 -18.84
CA ASN A 2 -1.26 -5.20 -17.58
C ASN A 2 -0.66 -4.42 -16.39
N LYS A 3 -1.26 -4.57 -15.21
CA LYS A 3 -0.85 -3.86 -13.99
C LYS A 3 0.64 -4.04 -13.65
N VAL A 4 1.17 -5.26 -13.76
CA VAL A 4 2.57 -5.55 -13.45
C VAL A 4 3.52 -4.94 -14.47
N GLU A 5 3.14 -4.96 -15.75
CA GLU A 5 3.90 -4.28 -16.81
C GLU A 5 3.93 -2.77 -16.61
N LEU A 6 2.82 -2.17 -16.17
CA LEU A 6 2.74 -0.74 -15.84
C LEU A 6 3.67 -0.36 -14.68
N TYR A 7 3.69 -1.17 -13.62
CA TYR A 7 4.60 -0.94 -12.49
C TYR A 7 6.05 -1.08 -12.88
N LYS A 8 6.41 -2.09 -13.66
CA LYS A 8 7.78 -2.23 -14.18
C LYS A 8 8.19 -1.03 -15.02
N PHE A 9 7.28 -0.54 -15.88
CA PHE A 9 7.53 0.65 -16.68
C PHE A 9 7.72 1.91 -15.81
N ALA A 10 6.90 2.10 -14.77
CA ALA A 10 7.06 3.20 -13.83
C ALA A 10 8.41 3.13 -13.09
N ILE A 11 8.77 1.95 -12.58
CA ILE A 11 10.05 1.71 -11.91
C ILE A 11 11.24 1.99 -12.85
N GLU A 12 11.18 1.50 -14.09
CA GLU A 12 12.22 1.77 -15.09
C GLU A 12 12.31 3.26 -15.45
N ARG A 13 11.17 3.94 -15.55
CA ARG A 13 11.09 5.34 -15.96
C ARG A 13 11.54 6.34 -14.88
N TYR A 14 11.24 6.05 -13.62
CA TYR A 14 11.45 6.96 -12.50
C TYR A 14 12.60 6.52 -11.57
N GLY A 15 12.94 5.23 -11.56
CA GLY A 15 13.98 4.65 -10.73
C GLY A 15 13.47 4.11 -9.39
N ASP A 16 14.12 3.05 -8.91
CA ASP A 16 13.78 2.34 -7.66
C ASP A 16 13.68 3.29 -6.47
N GLU A 17 14.69 4.15 -6.26
CA GLU A 17 14.74 5.07 -5.12
C GLU A 17 13.59 6.10 -5.16
N ALA A 18 13.27 6.62 -6.34
CA ALA A 18 12.16 7.56 -6.50
C ALA A 18 10.81 6.89 -6.18
N GLN A 19 10.60 5.64 -6.63
CA GLN A 19 9.39 4.89 -6.30
C GLN A 19 9.34 4.51 -4.81
N VAL A 20 10.47 4.20 -4.17
CA VAL A 20 10.54 4.01 -2.72
C VAL A 20 10.21 5.30 -1.97
N ASN A 21 10.67 6.46 -2.43
CA ASN A 21 10.31 7.72 -1.80
C ASN A 21 8.82 8.05 -2.00
N GLN A 22 8.27 7.78 -3.20
CA GLN A 22 6.84 7.95 -3.46
C GLN A 22 6.00 7.13 -2.49
N GLY A 23 6.32 5.86 -2.26
CA GLY A 23 5.53 5.04 -1.34
C GLY A 23 5.61 5.50 0.12
N ILE A 24 6.71 6.14 0.53
CA ILE A 24 6.81 6.79 1.85
C ILE A 24 5.87 8.00 1.92
N GLU A 25 5.78 8.79 0.85
CA GLU A 25 4.87 9.93 0.74
C GLU A 25 3.40 9.48 0.84
N GLU A 26 2.97 8.49 0.05
CA GLU A 26 1.59 7.97 0.10
C GLU A 26 1.22 7.45 1.50
N MET A 27 2.16 6.80 2.19
CA MET A 27 1.94 6.36 3.57
C MET A 27 1.76 7.53 4.54
N ALA A 28 2.48 8.64 4.33
CA ALA A 28 2.32 9.86 5.11
C ALA A 28 0.99 10.58 4.80
N GLU A 29 0.57 10.59 3.54
CA GLU A 29 -0.71 11.14 3.12
C GLU A 29 -1.89 10.33 3.68
N LEU A 30 -1.81 8.99 3.68
CA LEU A 30 -2.78 8.13 4.36
C LEU A 30 -2.89 8.44 5.85
N ILE A 31 -1.76 8.64 6.55
CA ILE A 31 -1.76 9.04 7.97
C ILE A 31 -2.49 10.38 8.14
N GLN A 32 -2.26 11.35 7.26
CA GLN A 32 -2.94 12.65 7.30
C GLN A 32 -4.44 12.52 7.01
N ALA A 33 -4.83 11.73 6.01
CA ALA A 33 -6.23 11.50 5.64
C ALA A 33 -7.01 10.86 6.80
N ILE A 34 -6.43 9.86 7.47
CA ILE A 34 -7.00 9.25 8.69
C ILE A 34 -7.21 10.31 9.78
N ASN A 35 -6.23 11.19 10.00
CA ASN A 35 -6.35 12.25 11.01
C ASN A 35 -7.39 13.33 10.62
N LYS A 36 -7.57 13.63 9.34
CA LYS A 36 -8.63 14.52 8.84
C LYS A 36 -10.01 13.90 9.12
N PHE A 37 -10.22 12.63 8.77
CA PHE A 37 -11.47 11.92 9.04
C PHE A 37 -11.79 11.84 10.54
N ARG A 38 -10.80 11.52 11.39
CA ARG A 38 -10.98 11.46 12.85
C ARG A 38 -11.43 12.80 13.45
N ARG A 39 -11.03 13.93 12.86
CA ARG A 39 -11.45 15.27 13.32
C ARG A 39 -12.82 15.68 12.79
N ASN A 40 -13.15 15.29 11.56
CA ASN A 40 -14.42 15.63 10.92
C ASN A 40 -14.89 14.47 10.02
N PRO A 41 -15.61 13.48 10.56
CA PRO A 41 -16.05 12.33 9.78
C PRO A 41 -17.20 12.72 8.85
N CYS A 42 -16.93 12.79 7.55
CA CYS A 42 -17.91 13.08 6.52
C CYS A 42 -17.53 12.37 5.20
N ALA A 43 -18.40 12.48 4.19
CA ALA A 43 -18.18 11.84 2.89
C ALA A 43 -16.86 12.26 2.24
N GLU A 44 -16.49 13.53 2.37
CA GLU A 44 -15.26 14.07 1.79
C GLU A 44 -14.01 13.51 2.47
N THR A 45 -13.99 13.46 3.81
CA THR A 45 -12.83 12.91 4.53
C THR A 45 -12.74 11.39 4.40
N LEU A 46 -13.86 10.69 4.18
CA LEU A 46 -13.86 9.28 3.83
C LEU A 46 -13.30 9.04 2.42
N LYS A 47 -13.67 9.89 1.45
CA LYS A 47 -13.12 9.85 0.09
C LYS A 47 -11.60 10.01 0.12
N GLY A 48 -11.10 10.96 0.90
CA GLY A 48 -9.65 11.13 1.11
C GLY A 48 -8.99 9.86 1.63
N ILE A 49 -9.54 9.19 2.66
CA ILE A 49 -8.99 7.90 3.12
C ILE A 49 -8.96 6.86 1.98
N ALA A 50 -10.03 6.76 1.20
CA ALA A 50 -10.13 5.75 0.14
C ALA A 50 -9.09 5.98 -0.97
N GLU A 51 -8.82 7.24 -1.33
CA GLU A 51 -7.77 7.62 -2.28
C GLU A 51 -6.40 7.17 -1.77
N GLU A 52 -6.01 7.61 -0.57
CA GLU A 52 -4.68 7.28 -0.04
C GLU A 52 -4.48 5.79 0.25
N ILE A 53 -5.55 5.03 0.54
CA ILE A 53 -5.46 3.57 0.63
C ILE A 53 -5.10 2.97 -0.73
N ALA A 54 -5.75 3.43 -1.80
CA ALA A 54 -5.49 2.92 -3.14
C ALA A 54 -4.04 3.22 -3.58
N ASP A 55 -3.56 4.43 -3.28
CA ASP A 55 -2.19 4.83 -3.60
C ASP A 55 -1.16 4.01 -2.81
N VAL A 56 -1.37 3.79 -1.50
CA VAL A 56 -0.53 2.89 -0.70
C VAL A 56 -0.58 1.45 -1.22
N GLU A 57 -1.73 0.92 -1.63
CA GLU A 57 -1.84 -0.42 -2.20
C GLU A 57 -1.00 -0.57 -3.48
N ILE A 58 -1.07 0.42 -4.38
CA ILE A 58 -0.25 0.49 -5.59
C ILE A 58 1.23 0.47 -5.23
N MET A 59 1.66 1.33 -4.29
CA MET A 59 3.07 1.44 -3.92
C MET A 59 3.59 0.17 -3.22
N LEU A 60 2.78 -0.50 -2.39
CA LEU A 60 3.14 -1.78 -1.79
C LEU A 60 3.29 -2.90 -2.83
N GLU A 61 2.56 -2.84 -3.94
CA GLU A 61 2.78 -3.77 -5.07
C GLU A 61 4.08 -3.46 -5.81
N GLN A 62 4.40 -2.18 -6.04
CA GLN A 62 5.68 -1.78 -6.62
C GLN A 62 6.87 -2.17 -5.75
N TYR A 63 6.78 -2.00 -4.42
CA TYR A 63 7.83 -2.41 -3.47
C TYR A 63 8.14 -3.90 -3.55
N LYS A 64 7.12 -4.76 -3.71
CA LYS A 64 7.34 -6.20 -3.88
C LYS A 64 8.17 -6.49 -5.13
N ILE A 65 8.03 -5.70 -6.19
CA ILE A 65 8.82 -5.82 -7.42
C ILE A 65 10.25 -5.32 -7.16
N ILE A 66 10.40 -4.09 -6.65
CA ILE A 66 11.70 -3.44 -6.38
C ILE A 66 12.58 -4.31 -5.48
N PHE A 67 12.03 -4.84 -4.39
CA PHE A 67 12.78 -5.65 -3.43
C PHE A 67 12.78 -7.15 -3.74
N GLY A 68 12.20 -7.59 -4.87
CA GLY A 68 12.06 -9.02 -5.19
C GLY A 68 11.30 -9.82 -4.12
N ALA A 69 10.39 -9.16 -3.40
CA ALA A 69 9.81 -9.64 -2.15
C ALA A 69 8.38 -10.23 -2.30
N THR A 70 7.87 -10.40 -3.52
CA THR A 70 6.51 -10.93 -3.78
C THR A 70 6.23 -12.24 -3.04
N LEU A 71 7.10 -13.25 -3.20
CA LEU A 71 6.90 -14.56 -2.56
C LEU A 71 7.06 -14.49 -1.03
N PRO A 72 8.14 -13.89 -0.46
CA PRO A 72 8.26 -13.71 0.98
C PRO A 72 7.07 -12.98 1.62
N VAL A 73 6.62 -11.87 1.03
CA VAL A 73 5.51 -11.07 1.56
C VAL A 73 4.22 -11.87 1.58
N ASN A 74 3.90 -12.61 0.52
CA ASN A 74 2.70 -13.44 0.48
C ASN A 74 2.72 -14.52 1.57
N ARG A 75 3.86 -15.22 1.74
CA ARG A 75 4.02 -16.23 2.81
C ARG A 75 3.86 -15.63 4.20
N ILE A 76 4.47 -14.47 4.45
CA ILE A 76 4.36 -13.75 5.73
C ILE A 76 2.92 -13.31 5.98
N LYS A 77 2.22 -12.80 4.95
CA LYS A 77 0.81 -12.37 5.04
C LYS A 77 -0.08 -13.55 5.42
N SER A 78 0.04 -14.70 4.74
CA SER A 78 -0.73 -15.90 5.08
C SER A 78 -0.51 -16.34 6.52
N ASN A 79 0.74 -16.41 6.98
CA ASN A 79 1.05 -16.78 8.37
C ASN A 79 0.48 -15.78 9.39
N LYS A 80 0.51 -14.47 9.09
CA LYS A 80 -0.06 -13.44 9.95
C LYS A 80 -1.59 -13.55 10.02
N LEU A 81 -2.24 -13.82 8.90
CA LEU A 81 -3.70 -14.02 8.85
C LEU A 81 -4.12 -15.29 9.59
N GLN A 82 -3.37 -16.39 9.45
CA GLN A 82 -3.61 -17.60 10.24
C GLN A 82 -3.53 -17.31 11.74
N ARG A 83 -2.49 -16.62 12.20
CA ARG A 83 -2.35 -16.22 13.61
C ARG A 83 -3.47 -15.29 14.08
N LEU A 84 -4.00 -14.46 13.19
CA LEU A 84 -5.14 -13.60 13.51
C LEU A 84 -6.41 -14.43 13.68
N ALA A 85 -6.65 -15.39 12.78
CA ALA A 85 -7.78 -16.32 12.86
C ALA A 85 -7.75 -17.13 14.16
N GLU A 86 -6.59 -17.70 14.51
CA GLU A 86 -6.35 -18.41 15.77
C GLU A 86 -6.67 -17.55 17.01
N ARG A 87 -6.27 -16.27 17.02
CA ARG A 87 -6.57 -15.33 18.12
C ARG A 87 -8.05 -15.00 18.25
N LEU A 88 -8.78 -15.04 17.14
CA LEU A 88 -10.21 -14.78 17.08
C LEU A 88 -11.06 -16.05 17.25
N GLY A 89 -10.43 -17.24 17.26
CA GLY A 89 -11.11 -18.52 17.36
C GLY A 89 -11.91 -18.89 16.11
N VAL A 90 -11.50 -18.41 14.93
CA VAL A 90 -12.12 -18.68 13.61
C VAL A 90 -11.18 -19.39 12.66
#